data_AF-A0A837J853-F1
#
_entry.id   AF-A0A837J853-F1
#
_cell.length_a   1.000
_cell.length_b   1.000
_cell.length_c   1.000
_cell.angle_alpha   90.00
_cell.angle_beta   90.00
_cell.angle_gamma   90.00
#
_symmetry.space_group_name_H-M   'P 1'
#
loop_
_entity.id
_entity.type
_entity.pdbx_description
1 polymer ?
#
loop_
_entity_poly.entity_id
_entity_poly.type
_entity_poly.pdbx_seq_one_letter_code
_entity_poly.pdbx_strand_id
1 'polypeptide(L)'
;MLVFVLNAGSSSLKYQLINAKTHELKASGLVERIGIDGILKHEIGENKKLTFETPIPTHKEAIELVLRILTNDETKVINSIDEIQAIGHRVVHGGEHFKGSVIVNDDVLKKIEELIPLAPLHNPANILGIKICMQILPKVPNVTTFDTAFHQTMPIENFLYAVPYSDYTEHHLRKYGFHGTSHYYVSNEAVKILNKKDSKIIVCHLGNGSSVCAVRDGKSISTSMGLTPLEGLVMGTRSGDIDAGVIPYLMEKKGLSHTQIIDYLNKKSGILGVSGISSDLREVIKAANDGDKRSKIAIIMLCDRIKKYLCSYAGLMHGVDAICFT
;
A
#
# COMPACT_ATOMS: atom_id res chain seq x y z
N MET A 1 -15.48 -18.27 9.41
CA MET A 1 -15.06 -17.18 10.31
C MET A 1 -15.18 -15.90 9.52
N LEU A 2 -16.11 -15.01 9.87
CA LEU A 2 -16.30 -13.77 9.12
C LEU A 2 -15.33 -12.70 9.64
N VAL A 3 -14.55 -12.14 8.73
CA VAL A 3 -13.54 -11.12 9.00
C VAL A 3 -13.89 -9.87 8.20
N PHE A 4 -14.01 -8.75 8.91
CA PHE A 4 -14.20 -7.44 8.30
C PHE A 4 -12.83 -6.79 8.10
N VAL A 5 -12.41 -6.64 6.85
CA VAL A 5 -11.09 -6.12 6.48
C VAL A 5 -11.22 -4.67 6.08
N LEU A 6 -10.36 -3.80 6.62
CA LEU A 6 -10.39 -2.36 6.43
C LEU A 6 -9.03 -1.81 5.99
N ASN A 7 -9.09 -0.83 5.09
CA ASN A 7 -7.96 0.00 4.70
C ASN A 7 -8.43 1.46 4.68
N ALA A 8 -8.23 2.14 5.81
CA ALA A 8 -8.55 3.56 5.99
C ALA A 8 -7.44 4.44 5.41
N GLY A 9 -7.80 5.32 4.47
CA GLY A 9 -6.98 6.42 3.99
C GLY A 9 -7.46 7.76 4.55
N SER A 10 -6.78 8.86 4.22
CA SER A 10 -7.12 10.20 4.73
C SER A 10 -8.55 10.66 4.41
N SER A 11 -9.09 10.26 3.26
CA SER A 11 -10.43 10.65 2.78
C SER A 11 -11.20 9.49 2.12
N SER A 12 -10.79 8.25 2.41
CA SER A 12 -11.37 7.04 1.82
C SER A 12 -11.34 5.87 2.79
N LEU A 13 -12.24 4.90 2.60
CA LEU A 13 -12.25 3.63 3.32
C LEU A 13 -12.54 2.49 2.35
N LYS A 14 -11.55 1.61 2.13
CA LYS A 14 -11.78 0.34 1.42
C LYS A 14 -12.13 -0.74 2.43
N TYR A 15 -13.06 -1.61 2.08
CA TYR A 15 -13.43 -2.72 2.93
C TYR A 15 -13.77 -3.99 2.15
N GLN A 16 -13.64 -5.12 2.86
CA GLN A 16 -14.16 -6.41 2.44
C GLN A 16 -14.74 -7.16 3.65
N LEU A 17 -15.78 -7.94 3.44
CA LEU A 17 -16.25 -8.93 4.40
C LEU A 17 -16.00 -10.32 3.81
N ILE A 18 -15.16 -11.11 4.48
CA ILE A 18 -14.66 -12.37 3.93
C ILE A 18 -14.86 -13.48 4.94
N ASN A 19 -15.24 -14.67 4.47
CA ASN A 19 -15.11 -15.88 5.27
C ASN A 19 -13.70 -16.45 5.16
N ALA A 20 -12.89 -16.26 6.20
CA ALA A 20 -11.47 -16.66 6.20
C ALA A 20 -11.24 -18.18 6.07
N LYS A 21 -12.26 -19.02 6.30
CA LYS A 21 -12.14 -20.49 6.13
C LYS A 21 -12.40 -20.95 4.70
N THR A 22 -13.38 -20.32 4.03
CA THR A 22 -13.80 -20.70 2.68
C THR A 22 -13.24 -19.78 1.60
N HIS A 23 -12.59 -18.68 2.01
CA HIS A 23 -12.15 -17.57 1.16
C HIS A 23 -13.28 -16.87 0.39
N GLU A 24 -14.53 -17.11 0.78
CA GLU A 24 -15.70 -16.49 0.17
C GLU A 24 -15.73 -14.98 0.48
N LEU A 25 -15.71 -14.15 -0.56
CA LEU A 25 -15.96 -12.71 -0.47
C LEU A 25 -17.47 -12.48 -0.39
N LYS A 26 -17.97 -12.10 0.80
CA LYS A 26 -19.39 -11.76 1.00
C LYS A 26 -19.73 -10.42 0.36
N ALA A 27 -18.87 -9.44 0.58
CA ALA A 27 -19.03 -8.10 0.01
C ALA A 27 -17.71 -7.35 0.00
N SER A 28 -17.61 -6.37 -0.90
CA SER A 28 -16.53 -5.38 -0.91
C SER A 28 -17.07 -3.99 -1.18
N GLY A 29 -16.25 -2.98 -0.91
CA GLY A 29 -16.59 -1.63 -1.30
C GLY A 29 -15.52 -0.61 -1.00
N LEU A 30 -15.83 0.61 -1.42
CA LEU A 30 -14.99 1.78 -1.29
C LEU A 30 -15.87 2.98 -0.97
N VAL A 31 -15.61 3.58 0.19
CA VAL A 31 -16.08 4.92 0.52
C VAL A 31 -15.00 5.91 0.06
N GLU A 32 -15.37 6.90 -0.73
CA GLU A 32 -14.51 7.98 -1.19
C GLU A 32 -15.09 9.32 -0.76
N ARG A 33 -14.25 10.36 -0.77
CA ARG A 33 -14.67 11.75 -0.54
C ARG A 33 -15.31 11.93 0.85
N ILE A 34 -14.79 11.21 1.85
CA ILE A 34 -15.14 11.38 3.26
C ILE A 34 -14.77 12.80 3.69
N GLY A 35 -15.68 13.48 4.39
CA GLY A 35 -15.54 14.89 4.78
C GLY A 35 -15.78 15.88 3.64
N ILE A 36 -16.24 15.43 2.47
CA ILE A 36 -16.58 16.26 1.31
C ILE A 36 -18.06 16.05 0.96
N ASP A 37 -18.37 15.27 -0.07
CA ASP A 37 -19.75 14.99 -0.53
C ASP A 37 -20.10 13.49 -0.52
N GLY A 38 -19.15 12.63 -0.16
CA GLY A 38 -19.35 11.22 0.17
C GLY A 38 -19.90 10.34 -0.97
N ILE A 39 -19.11 9.36 -1.37
CA ILE A 39 -19.54 8.35 -2.35
C ILE A 39 -19.22 6.97 -1.79
N LEU A 40 -20.20 6.08 -1.69
CA LEU A 40 -19.98 4.68 -1.41
C LEU A 40 -20.26 3.85 -2.65
N LYS A 41 -19.24 3.11 -3.11
CA LYS A 41 -19.35 2.06 -4.11
C LYS A 41 -19.34 0.72 -3.40
N HIS A 42 -20.40 -0.07 -3.54
CA HIS A 42 -20.59 -1.34 -2.87
C HIS A 42 -20.80 -2.47 -3.86
N GLU A 43 -20.17 -3.62 -3.62
CA GLU A 43 -20.25 -4.79 -4.47
C GLU A 43 -20.60 -6.04 -3.63
N ILE A 44 -21.55 -6.83 -4.12
CA ILE A 44 -22.00 -8.10 -3.52
C ILE A 44 -21.92 -9.20 -4.58
N GLY A 45 -21.07 -10.19 -4.33
CA GLY A 45 -20.74 -11.20 -5.33
C GLY A 45 -20.25 -10.60 -6.65
N GLU A 46 -20.32 -11.36 -7.74
CA GLU A 46 -19.82 -10.90 -9.05
C GLU A 46 -20.77 -9.93 -9.77
N ASN A 47 -22.04 -9.84 -9.37
CA ASN A 47 -23.08 -9.29 -10.25
C ASN A 47 -23.84 -8.06 -9.71
N LYS A 48 -23.63 -7.64 -8.46
CA LYS A 48 -24.35 -6.49 -7.91
C LYS A 48 -23.40 -5.39 -7.50
N LYS A 49 -23.42 -4.28 -8.24
CA LYS A 49 -22.68 -3.05 -7.94
C LYS A 49 -23.66 -1.92 -7.69
N LEU A 50 -23.49 -1.23 -6.57
CA LEU A 50 -24.34 -0.13 -6.13
C LEU A 50 -23.47 1.08 -5.83
N THR A 51 -23.99 2.26 -6.17
CA THR A 51 -23.35 3.53 -5.85
C THR A 51 -24.34 4.38 -5.06
N PHE A 52 -23.91 4.85 -3.90
CA PHE A 52 -24.66 5.74 -3.04
C PHE A 52 -23.92 7.06 -2.93
N GLU A 53 -24.56 8.14 -3.34
CA GLU A 53 -24.07 9.51 -3.15
C GLU A 53 -24.78 10.06 -1.92
N THR A 54 -24.03 10.25 -0.83
CA THR A 54 -24.60 10.69 0.45
C THR A 54 -23.53 11.38 1.29
N PRO A 55 -23.87 12.41 2.07
CA PRO A 55 -22.90 13.05 2.95
C PRO A 55 -22.31 12.04 3.95
N ILE A 56 -20.97 11.94 3.97
CA ILE A 56 -20.21 11.09 4.90
C ILE A 56 -19.16 11.98 5.59
N PRO A 57 -19.51 12.65 6.70
CA PRO A 57 -18.66 13.68 7.30
C PRO A 57 -17.35 13.14 7.88
N THR A 58 -17.35 11.96 8.50
CA THR A 58 -16.15 11.37 9.10
C THR A 58 -16.03 9.87 8.80
N HIS A 59 -14.87 9.31 9.14
CA HIS A 59 -14.64 7.86 9.07
C HIS A 59 -15.59 7.06 9.96
N LYS A 60 -16.14 7.66 11.02
CA LYS A 60 -17.11 6.99 11.88
C LYS A 60 -18.41 6.74 11.14
N GLU A 61 -19.00 7.78 10.54
CA GLU A 61 -20.21 7.62 9.74
C GLU A 61 -19.94 6.73 8.52
N ALA A 62 -18.73 6.74 7.95
CA ALA A 62 -18.36 5.83 6.88
C ALA A 62 -18.43 4.35 7.31
N ILE A 63 -17.84 4.01 8.45
CA ILE A 63 -17.84 2.63 8.98
C ILE A 63 -19.26 2.21 9.38
N GLU A 64 -20.02 3.09 10.04
CA GLU A 64 -21.41 2.83 10.41
C GLU A 64 -22.30 2.60 9.17
N LEU A 65 -22.15 3.41 8.13
CA LEU A 65 -22.85 3.25 6.86
C LEU A 65 -22.55 1.89 6.22
N VAL A 66 -21.28 1.49 6.18
CA VAL A 66 -20.86 0.20 5.64
C VAL A 66 -21.49 -0.95 6.43
N LEU A 67 -21.41 -0.92 7.76
CA LEU A 67 -22.00 -1.95 8.63
C LEU A 67 -23.53 -2.04 8.47
N ARG A 68 -24.20 -0.91 8.31
CA ARG A 68 -25.65 -0.86 8.04
C ARG A 68 -25.98 -1.52 6.70
N ILE A 69 -25.23 -1.22 5.64
CA ILE A 69 -25.46 -1.79 4.31
C ILE A 69 -25.22 -3.31 4.28
N LEU A 70 -24.25 -3.80 5.04
CA LEU A 70 -23.99 -5.24 5.17
C LEU A 70 -25.14 -6.02 5.85
N THR A 71 -25.98 -5.34 6.63
CA THR A 71 -27.02 -5.97 7.48
C THR A 71 -28.46 -5.70 7.03
N ASN A 72 -28.68 -4.76 6.11
CA ASN A 72 -30.01 -4.30 5.71
C ASN A 72 -30.27 -4.42 4.22
N ASP A 73 -31.56 -4.37 3.88
CA ASP A 73 -32.09 -4.22 2.52
C ASP A 73 -31.60 -5.26 1.52
N GLU A 74 -31.67 -4.92 0.24
CA GLU A 74 -31.21 -5.73 -0.88
C GLU A 74 -29.68 -5.90 -0.93
N THR A 75 -28.96 -5.29 0.01
CA THR A 75 -27.51 -5.38 0.17
C THR A 75 -27.05 -6.30 1.29
N LYS A 76 -28.01 -6.85 2.03
CA LYS A 76 -27.77 -7.69 3.19
C LYS A 76 -26.95 -8.93 2.82
N VAL A 77 -25.82 -9.12 3.50
CA VAL A 77 -24.96 -10.32 3.39
C VAL A 77 -24.77 -11.04 4.73
N ILE A 78 -25.15 -10.40 5.84
CA ILE A 78 -25.19 -10.93 7.21
C ILE A 78 -26.45 -10.43 7.93
N ASN A 79 -26.94 -11.14 8.96
CA ASN A 79 -28.12 -10.75 9.72
C ASN A 79 -27.86 -9.74 10.82
N SER A 80 -26.68 -9.82 11.45
CA SER A 80 -26.24 -8.86 12.47
C SER A 80 -24.75 -8.58 12.31
N ILE A 81 -24.32 -7.39 12.73
CA ILE A 81 -22.89 -7.06 12.88
C ILE A 81 -22.19 -7.97 13.89
N ASP A 82 -22.94 -8.62 14.80
CA ASP A 82 -22.42 -9.60 15.76
C ASP A 82 -21.88 -10.89 15.10
N GLU A 83 -22.21 -11.12 13.82
CA GLU A 83 -21.64 -12.23 13.06
C GLU A 83 -20.17 -11.97 12.66
N ILE A 84 -19.69 -10.72 12.76
CA ILE A 84 -18.30 -10.37 12.50
C ILE A 84 -17.44 -10.86 13.68
N GLN A 85 -16.52 -11.78 13.41
CA GLN A 85 -15.73 -12.45 14.43
C GLN A 85 -14.33 -11.87 14.61
N ALA A 86 -13.84 -11.09 13.64
CA ALA A 86 -12.59 -10.34 13.72
C ALA A 86 -12.60 -9.15 12.76
N ILE A 87 -11.78 -8.14 13.06
CA ILE A 87 -11.57 -6.99 12.19
C ILE A 87 -10.08 -6.91 11.83
N GLY A 88 -9.77 -6.96 10.54
CA GLY A 88 -8.41 -6.83 10.02
C GLY A 88 -8.15 -5.41 9.52
N HIS A 89 -7.07 -4.77 9.95
CA HIS A 89 -6.69 -3.42 9.54
C HIS A 89 -5.36 -3.43 8.81
N ARG A 90 -5.31 -2.78 7.65
CA ARG A 90 -4.04 -2.41 7.04
C ARG A 90 -3.46 -1.20 7.79
N VAL A 91 -2.21 -1.33 8.23
CA VAL A 91 -1.40 -0.23 8.75
C VAL A 91 -0.20 -0.05 7.82
N VAL A 92 0.11 1.18 7.43
CA VAL A 92 1.21 1.41 6.48
C VAL A 92 2.56 1.16 7.12
N HIS A 93 2.86 1.77 8.27
CA HIS A 93 4.19 1.71 8.86
C HIS A 93 4.19 1.01 10.21
N GLY A 94 4.91 -0.12 10.31
CA GLY A 94 5.12 -0.88 11.55
C GLY A 94 6.50 -0.70 12.18
N GLY A 95 7.38 0.08 11.55
CA GLY A 95 8.73 0.33 12.06
C GLY A 95 9.53 -0.97 12.21
N GLU A 96 10.47 -0.98 13.15
CA GLU A 96 11.21 -2.19 13.53
C GLU A 96 10.48 -3.03 14.59
N HIS A 97 9.43 -2.47 15.21
CA HIS A 97 8.69 -3.11 16.30
C HIS A 97 7.83 -4.27 15.81
N PHE A 98 7.21 -4.13 14.62
CA PHE A 98 6.23 -5.09 14.12
C PHE A 98 6.78 -5.90 12.94
N LYS A 99 7.16 -7.15 13.24
CA LYS A 99 7.67 -8.14 12.27
C LYS A 99 6.57 -9.03 11.67
N GLY A 100 5.32 -8.82 12.07
CA GLY A 100 4.16 -9.59 11.64
C GLY A 100 2.87 -8.93 12.12
N SER A 101 1.74 -9.55 11.78
CA SER A 101 0.43 -9.08 12.24
C SER A 101 0.27 -9.28 13.75
N VAL A 102 -0.43 -8.35 14.42
CA VAL A 102 -0.64 -8.39 15.87
C VAL A 102 -2.09 -8.10 16.22
N ILE A 103 -2.57 -8.69 17.32
CA ILE A 103 -3.84 -8.30 17.92
C ILE A 103 -3.67 -6.91 18.55
N VAL A 104 -4.60 -6.02 18.27
CA VAL A 104 -4.57 -4.63 18.75
C VAL A 104 -4.85 -4.58 20.25
N ASN A 105 -4.02 -3.83 20.95
CA ASN A 105 -4.22 -3.34 22.32
C ASN A 105 -3.66 -1.91 22.42
N ASP A 106 -3.71 -1.31 23.61
CA ASP A 106 -3.25 0.07 23.83
C ASP A 106 -1.75 0.25 23.55
N ASP A 107 -0.90 -0.74 23.88
CA ASP A 107 0.54 -0.71 23.57
C ASP A 107 0.81 -0.72 22.06
N VAL A 108 0.05 -1.54 21.31
CA VAL A 108 0.12 -1.57 19.85
C VAL A 108 -0.28 -0.22 19.26
N LEU A 109 -1.38 0.39 19.73
CA LEU A 109 -1.81 1.71 19.25
C LEU A 109 -0.77 2.78 19.53
N LYS A 110 -0.21 2.81 20.75
CA LYS A 110 0.85 3.76 21.13
C LYS A 110 2.08 3.63 20.23
N LYS A 111 2.53 2.40 19.96
CA LYS A 111 3.67 2.16 19.05
C LYS A 111 3.37 2.62 17.61
N ILE A 112 2.14 2.44 17.13
CA ILE A 112 1.76 2.94 15.78
C ILE A 112 1.73 4.48 15.77
N GLU A 113 1.32 5.12 16.87
CA GLU A 113 1.35 6.57 17.04
C GLU A 113 2.78 7.12 17.03
N GLU A 114 3.73 6.47 17.70
CA GLU A 114 5.16 6.82 17.68
C GLU A 114 5.76 6.73 16.26
N LEU A 115 5.17 5.93 15.37
CA LEU A 115 5.60 5.78 13.97
C LEU A 115 4.94 6.78 13.01
N ILE A 116 4.07 7.67 13.47
CA ILE A 116 3.45 8.73 12.65
C ILE A 116 4.49 9.56 11.88
N PRO A 117 5.65 9.97 12.45
CA PRO A 117 6.66 10.71 11.70
C PRO A 117 7.17 9.99 10.43
N LEU A 118 7.14 8.64 10.41
CA LEU A 118 7.56 7.84 9.26
C LEU A 118 6.45 7.68 8.20
N ALA A 119 5.18 7.83 8.59
CA ALA A 119 4.03 7.74 7.68
C ALA A 119 2.90 8.71 8.05
N PRO A 120 3.15 10.03 8.01
CA PRO A 120 2.25 11.04 8.58
C PRO A 120 0.92 11.15 7.83
N LEU A 121 0.88 10.75 6.55
CA LEU A 121 -0.34 10.77 5.74
C LEU A 121 -1.17 9.47 5.84
N HIS A 122 -0.67 8.45 6.54
CA HIS A 122 -1.27 7.11 6.53
C HIS A 122 -1.57 6.59 7.93
N ASN A 123 -0.57 6.50 8.81
CA ASN A 123 -0.75 5.92 10.14
C ASN A 123 -1.86 6.61 10.96
N PRO A 124 -2.04 7.95 10.93
CA PRO A 124 -3.16 8.58 11.63
C PRO A 124 -4.54 8.08 11.19
N ALA A 125 -4.77 7.91 9.88
CA ALA A 125 -6.03 7.39 9.36
C ALA A 125 -6.22 5.91 9.73
N ASN A 126 -5.12 5.13 9.76
CA ASN A 126 -5.17 3.73 10.18
C ASN A 126 -5.55 3.61 11.67
N ILE A 127 -4.93 4.41 12.54
CA ILE A 127 -5.25 4.48 13.98
C ILE A 127 -6.71 4.89 14.19
N LEU A 128 -7.18 5.91 13.45
CA LEU A 128 -8.56 6.37 13.53
C LEU A 128 -9.56 5.24 13.20
N GLY A 129 -9.34 4.51 12.10
CA GLY A 129 -10.17 3.37 11.71
C GLY A 129 -10.20 2.27 12.78
N ILE A 130 -9.05 1.95 13.37
CA ILE A 130 -8.94 0.96 14.45
C ILE A 130 -9.73 1.41 15.68
N LYS A 131 -9.51 2.65 16.15
CA LYS A 131 -10.20 3.20 17.34
C LYS A 131 -11.72 3.22 17.15
N ILE A 132 -12.21 3.61 15.97
CA ILE A 132 -13.63 3.59 15.65
C ILE A 132 -14.19 2.16 15.70
N CYS A 133 -13.51 1.20 15.08
CA CYS A 133 -13.95 -0.20 15.10
C CYS A 133 -13.98 -0.79 16.53
N MET A 134 -13.00 -0.46 17.36
CA MET A 134 -13.01 -0.84 18.78
C MET A 134 -14.17 -0.22 19.56
N GLN A 135 -14.65 0.97 19.17
CA GLN A 135 -15.82 1.59 19.79
C GLN A 135 -17.13 0.95 19.32
N ILE A 136 -17.28 0.67 18.02
CA ILE A 136 -18.53 0.14 17.45
C ILE A 136 -18.70 -1.35 17.78
N LEU A 137 -17.61 -2.13 17.75
CA LEU A 137 -17.61 -3.58 17.95
C LEU A 137 -16.64 -3.96 19.10
N PRO A 138 -16.91 -3.57 20.36
CA PRO A 138 -15.94 -3.65 21.46
C PRO A 138 -15.56 -5.08 21.88
N LYS A 139 -16.38 -6.08 21.53
CA LYS A 139 -16.11 -7.49 21.82
C LYS A 139 -15.36 -8.20 20.69
N VAL A 140 -15.20 -7.55 19.54
CA VAL A 140 -14.59 -8.16 18.36
C VAL A 140 -13.09 -7.85 18.34
N PRO A 141 -12.21 -8.86 18.25
CA PRO A 141 -10.78 -8.64 18.20
C PRO A 141 -10.38 -7.90 16.92
N ASN A 142 -9.59 -6.84 17.09
CA ASN A 142 -8.99 -6.09 16.00
C ASN A 142 -7.55 -6.60 15.79
N VAL A 143 -7.15 -6.81 14.54
CA VAL A 143 -5.81 -7.29 14.16
C VAL A 143 -5.23 -6.31 13.13
N THR A 144 -3.99 -5.88 13.32
CA THR A 144 -3.29 -5.04 12.35
C THR A 144 -2.29 -5.86 11.55
N THR A 145 -2.18 -5.56 10.25
CA THR A 145 -1.14 -6.08 9.36
C THR A 145 -0.39 -4.89 8.76
N PHE A 146 0.94 -4.94 8.79
CA PHE A 146 1.78 -3.81 8.41
C PHE A 146 2.40 -4.01 7.03
N ASP A 147 2.34 -3.00 6.18
CA ASP A 147 2.99 -3.07 4.86
C ASP A 147 4.52 -3.21 4.97
N THR A 148 5.13 -2.80 6.08
CA THR A 148 6.57 -2.91 6.34
C THR A 148 6.98 -4.26 6.94
N ALA A 149 6.04 -5.07 7.46
CA ALA A 149 6.37 -6.25 8.28
C ALA A 149 7.12 -7.33 7.49
N PHE A 150 6.69 -7.64 6.27
CA PHE A 150 7.33 -8.66 5.43
C PHE A 150 8.82 -8.37 5.16
N HIS A 151 9.15 -7.08 5.07
CA HIS A 151 10.49 -6.58 4.76
C HIS A 151 11.42 -6.53 5.98
N GLN A 152 10.94 -6.84 7.19
CA GLN A 152 11.77 -6.91 8.40
C GLN A 152 12.79 -8.07 8.38
N THR A 153 12.74 -8.93 7.35
CA THR A 153 13.71 -9.99 7.10
C THR A 153 14.90 -9.54 6.24
N MET A 154 14.89 -8.30 5.76
CA MET A 154 15.96 -7.72 4.95
C MET A 154 17.28 -7.67 5.74
N PRO A 155 18.42 -8.13 5.18
CA PRO A 155 19.70 -8.06 5.84
C PRO A 155 20.22 -6.62 5.92
N ILE A 156 21.15 -6.36 6.84
CA ILE A 156 21.61 -5.00 7.20
C ILE A 156 22.21 -4.24 6.03
N GLU A 157 22.99 -4.91 5.20
CA GLU A 157 23.59 -4.39 3.99
C GLU A 157 22.56 -3.93 2.94
N ASN A 158 21.33 -4.44 3.00
CA ASN A 158 20.28 -4.09 2.04
C ASN A 158 19.29 -3.05 2.58
N PHE A 159 19.25 -2.81 3.90
CA PHE A 159 18.38 -1.80 4.46
C PHE A 159 19.06 -0.50 4.88
N LEU A 160 20.38 -0.51 5.13
CA LEU A 160 21.10 0.70 5.47
C LEU A 160 21.26 1.60 4.24
N TYR A 161 21.08 2.90 4.44
CA TYR A 161 21.56 3.89 3.49
C TYR A 161 23.05 4.15 3.72
N ALA A 162 23.80 4.42 2.65
CA ALA A 162 25.23 4.76 2.73
C ALA A 162 25.45 6.22 3.17
N VAL A 163 25.00 6.52 4.38
CA VAL A 163 25.11 7.81 5.08
C VAL A 163 25.77 7.56 6.46
N PRO A 164 26.10 8.59 7.27
CA PRO A 164 26.65 8.37 8.60
C PRO A 164 25.81 7.36 9.41
N TYR A 165 26.48 6.37 10.00
CA TYR A 165 25.80 5.27 10.71
C TYR A 165 24.96 5.76 11.90
N SER A 166 25.32 6.91 12.47
CA SER A 166 24.56 7.59 13.53
C SER A 166 23.11 7.86 13.12
N ASP A 167 22.85 8.17 11.86
CA ASP A 167 21.49 8.45 11.38
C ASP A 167 20.59 7.21 11.48
N TYR A 168 21.16 6.01 11.33
CA TYR A 168 20.45 4.77 11.60
C TYR A 168 20.22 4.58 13.10
N THR A 169 21.27 4.71 13.93
CA THR A 169 21.16 4.39 15.36
C THR A 169 20.33 5.40 16.15
N GLU A 170 20.31 6.67 15.74
CA GLU A 170 19.62 7.77 16.45
C GLU A 170 18.25 8.09 15.86
N HIS A 171 18.08 7.94 14.54
CA HIS A 171 16.87 8.35 13.84
C HIS A 171 16.14 7.20 13.13
N HIS A 172 16.66 5.97 13.25
CA HIS A 172 16.13 4.80 12.56
C HIS A 172 16.03 5.02 11.05
N LEU A 173 16.99 5.76 10.47
CA LEU A 173 17.08 6.01 9.04
C LEU A 173 17.50 4.72 8.31
N ARG A 174 16.51 4.03 7.75
CA ARG A 174 16.70 2.81 6.99
C ARG A 174 15.61 2.64 5.94
N LYS A 175 15.84 1.70 5.02
CA LYS A 175 14.79 1.13 4.19
C LYS A 175 13.85 0.28 5.04
N TYR A 176 12.55 0.55 4.90
CA TYR A 176 11.48 -0.25 5.47
C TYR A 176 10.76 -1.05 4.39
N GLY A 177 10.48 -0.44 3.25
CA GLY A 177 9.70 -1.06 2.17
C GLY A 177 8.21 -1.14 2.46
N PHE A 178 7.40 -1.17 1.41
CA PHE A 178 5.93 -1.22 1.50
C PHE A 178 5.36 -2.23 0.51
N HIS A 179 4.03 -2.37 0.53
CA HIS A 179 3.31 -3.45 -0.15
C HIS A 179 3.70 -4.86 0.35
N GLY A 180 4.26 -4.96 1.56
CA GLY A 180 4.73 -6.22 2.12
C GLY A 180 3.67 -7.32 2.15
N THR A 181 2.41 -6.98 2.45
CA THR A 181 1.29 -7.95 2.42
C THR A 181 1.06 -8.53 1.01
N SER A 182 1.16 -7.70 -0.03
CA SER A 182 1.01 -8.17 -1.43
C SER A 182 2.21 -9.01 -1.86
N HIS A 183 3.43 -8.56 -1.57
CA HIS A 183 4.66 -9.30 -1.85
C HIS A 183 4.67 -10.65 -1.13
N TYR A 184 4.28 -10.68 0.15
CA TYR A 184 4.14 -11.89 0.94
C TYR A 184 3.12 -12.84 0.31
N TYR A 185 1.91 -12.37 -0.01
CA TYR A 185 0.88 -13.22 -0.60
C TYR A 185 1.33 -13.83 -1.93
N VAL A 186 1.74 -13.00 -2.88
CA VAL A 186 2.08 -13.46 -4.24
C VAL A 186 3.32 -14.35 -4.26
N SER A 187 4.34 -14.05 -3.45
CA SER A 187 5.50 -14.93 -3.37
C SER A 187 5.13 -16.30 -2.77
N ASN A 188 4.24 -16.37 -1.78
CA ASN A 188 3.78 -17.65 -1.23
C ASN A 188 2.92 -18.44 -2.22
N GLU A 189 2.09 -17.78 -3.04
CA GLU A 189 1.38 -18.45 -4.13
C GLU A 189 2.34 -18.99 -5.18
N ALA A 190 3.38 -18.23 -5.54
CA ALA A 190 4.41 -18.69 -6.46
C ALA A 190 5.20 -19.89 -5.90
N VAL A 191 5.52 -19.91 -4.60
CA VAL A 191 6.12 -21.08 -3.93
C VAL A 191 5.27 -22.34 -4.11
N LYS A 192 3.94 -22.22 -3.96
CA LYS A 192 3.00 -23.35 -4.15
C LYS A 192 3.00 -23.84 -5.59
N ILE A 193 2.94 -22.92 -6.56
CA ILE A 193 2.93 -23.24 -8.00
C ILE A 193 4.24 -23.92 -8.41
N LEU A 194 5.38 -23.40 -7.94
CA LEU A 194 6.70 -23.98 -8.22
C LEU A 194 6.94 -25.29 -7.47
N ASN A 195 6.16 -25.57 -6.42
CA ASN A 195 6.43 -26.63 -5.45
C ASN A 195 7.87 -26.60 -4.92
N LYS A 196 8.40 -25.39 -4.67
CA LYS A 196 9.80 -25.14 -4.30
C LYS A 196 9.89 -24.13 -3.15
N LYS A 197 10.19 -24.62 -1.94
CA LYS A 197 10.25 -23.80 -0.72
C LYS A 197 11.46 -22.87 -0.68
N ASP A 198 12.59 -23.31 -1.23
CA ASP A 198 13.85 -22.57 -1.35
C ASP A 198 13.94 -21.81 -2.69
N SER A 199 12.83 -21.17 -3.07
CA SER A 199 12.72 -20.45 -4.34
C SER A 199 13.24 -19.02 -4.27
N LYS A 200 13.73 -18.55 -5.41
CA LYS A 200 14.18 -17.17 -5.66
C LYS A 200 13.13 -16.47 -6.52
N ILE A 201 12.30 -15.64 -5.92
CA ILE A 201 11.15 -15.02 -6.57
C ILE A 201 11.34 -13.50 -6.59
N ILE A 202 11.09 -12.89 -7.75
CA ILE A 202 10.93 -11.43 -7.84
C ILE A 202 9.44 -11.13 -7.98
N VAL A 203 8.90 -10.33 -7.08
CA VAL A 203 7.50 -9.87 -7.15
C VAL A 203 7.45 -8.41 -7.59
N CYS A 204 6.76 -8.15 -8.69
CA CYS A 204 6.49 -6.83 -9.25
C CYS A 204 5.03 -6.45 -8.95
N HIS A 205 4.82 -5.68 -7.88
CA HIS A 205 3.52 -5.07 -7.59
C HIS A 205 3.42 -3.76 -8.37
N LEU A 206 2.62 -3.75 -9.44
CA LEU A 206 2.56 -2.67 -10.43
C LEU A 206 1.17 -1.99 -10.44
N GLY A 207 0.96 -1.10 -9.48
CA GLY A 207 -0.22 -0.22 -9.43
C GLY A 207 0.14 1.26 -9.52
N ASN A 208 -0.79 2.12 -9.11
CA ASN A 208 -0.53 3.57 -9.05
C ASN A 208 0.66 3.90 -8.11
N GLY A 209 0.82 3.13 -7.03
CA GLY A 209 2.09 2.93 -6.36
C GLY A 209 2.68 1.62 -6.82
N SER A 210 3.97 1.60 -7.16
CA SER A 210 4.63 0.43 -7.73
C SER A 210 5.90 0.08 -6.96
N SER A 211 6.13 -1.20 -6.72
CA SER A 211 7.33 -1.69 -6.05
C SER A 211 7.74 -3.07 -6.52
N VAL A 212 9.04 -3.35 -6.51
CA VAL A 212 9.60 -4.68 -6.75
C VAL A 212 10.20 -5.22 -5.45
N CYS A 213 10.02 -6.50 -5.16
CA CYS A 213 10.61 -7.18 -4.01
C CYS A 213 11.40 -8.41 -4.47
N ALA A 214 12.62 -8.56 -3.94
CA ALA A 214 13.40 -9.79 -4.04
C ALA A 214 13.08 -10.69 -2.84
N VAL A 215 12.57 -11.89 -3.11
CA VAL A 215 12.17 -12.87 -2.11
C VAL A 215 13.01 -14.14 -2.29
N ARG A 216 13.71 -14.55 -1.24
CA ARG A 216 14.51 -15.76 -1.21
C ARG A 216 14.12 -16.60 0.00
N ASP A 217 13.84 -17.88 -0.23
CA ASP A 217 13.48 -18.83 0.84
C ASP A 217 12.30 -18.33 1.69
N GLY A 218 11.31 -17.69 1.04
CA GLY A 218 10.14 -17.08 1.66
C GLY A 218 10.38 -15.78 2.43
N LYS A 219 11.60 -15.23 2.39
CA LYS A 219 11.98 -13.99 3.10
C LYS A 219 12.23 -12.85 2.12
N SER A 220 11.83 -11.64 2.48
CA SER A 220 12.18 -10.44 1.71
C SER A 220 13.63 -10.08 1.99
N ILE A 221 14.47 -10.12 0.95
CA ILE A 221 15.89 -9.78 1.07
C ILE A 221 16.21 -8.38 0.53
N SER A 222 15.34 -7.80 -0.30
CA SER A 222 15.43 -6.42 -0.79
C SER A 222 14.09 -5.97 -1.37
N THR A 223 13.85 -4.66 -1.39
CA THR A 223 12.65 -4.05 -1.97
C THR A 223 12.96 -2.66 -2.51
N SER A 224 12.21 -2.23 -3.53
CA SER A 224 12.53 -1.00 -4.27
C SER A 224 12.16 0.25 -3.49
N MET A 225 11.12 0.18 -2.66
CA MET A 225 10.74 1.30 -1.80
C MET A 225 11.64 1.39 -0.57
N GLY A 226 11.74 2.60 -0.04
CA GLY A 226 12.73 3.02 0.94
C GLY A 226 12.21 3.18 2.35
N LEU A 227 12.73 4.22 3.01
CA LEU A 227 12.13 4.85 4.20
C LEU A 227 10.68 5.27 3.92
N THR A 228 10.44 5.79 2.72
CA THR A 228 9.13 6.24 2.26
C THR A 228 8.73 5.53 0.96
N PRO A 229 7.43 5.55 0.59
CA PRO A 229 6.97 4.98 -0.68
C PRO A 229 7.43 5.73 -1.95
N LEU A 230 8.33 6.72 -1.83
CA LEU A 230 8.81 7.52 -2.96
C LEU A 230 9.96 6.85 -3.72
N GLU A 231 10.84 6.12 -3.03
CA GLU A 231 12.00 5.44 -3.65
C GLU A 231 11.54 4.32 -4.61
N GLY A 232 12.35 4.09 -5.64
CA GLY A 232 12.24 2.91 -6.49
C GLY A 232 11.72 3.20 -7.88
N LEU A 233 10.63 2.52 -8.22
CA LEU A 233 10.04 2.56 -9.56
C LEU A 233 9.47 3.95 -9.88
N VAL A 234 9.40 4.26 -11.18
CA VAL A 234 8.50 5.31 -11.67
C VAL A 234 7.07 4.88 -11.36
N MET A 235 6.25 5.76 -10.79
CA MET A 235 4.85 5.46 -10.43
C MET A 235 3.90 6.46 -11.08
N GLY A 236 2.60 6.41 -10.75
CA GLY A 236 1.61 7.30 -11.35
C GLY A 236 1.95 8.79 -11.16
N THR A 237 2.21 9.20 -9.91
CA THR A 237 2.56 10.60 -9.57
C THR A 237 3.90 10.76 -8.85
N ARG A 238 4.54 9.64 -8.48
CA ARG A 238 5.79 9.62 -7.72
C ARG A 238 6.99 9.48 -8.66
N SER A 239 8.06 10.21 -8.36
CA SER A 239 9.28 10.21 -9.19
C SER A 239 9.97 8.86 -9.27
N GLY A 240 9.95 8.08 -8.19
CA GLY A 240 10.91 6.98 -8.03
C GLY A 240 12.31 7.52 -7.81
N ASP A 241 13.30 6.69 -8.14
CA ASP A 241 14.72 7.03 -8.01
C ASP A 241 15.14 8.21 -8.90
N ILE A 242 15.66 9.24 -8.24
CA ILE A 242 16.32 10.40 -8.84
C ILE A 242 17.63 10.68 -8.12
N ASP A 243 18.53 11.41 -8.78
CA ASP A 243 19.76 11.90 -8.15
C ASP A 243 19.41 12.85 -6.98
N ALA A 244 20.07 12.66 -5.83
CA ALA A 244 19.91 13.51 -4.65
C ALA A 244 20.23 14.99 -4.95
N GLY A 245 21.16 15.27 -5.88
CA GLY A 245 21.50 16.62 -6.32
C GLY A 245 20.37 17.34 -7.08
N VAL A 246 19.40 16.60 -7.64
CA VAL A 246 18.23 17.19 -8.32
C VAL A 246 17.30 17.89 -7.33
N ILE A 247 17.25 17.42 -6.08
CA ILE A 247 16.38 17.97 -5.04
C ILE A 247 16.72 19.45 -4.75
N PRO A 248 17.95 19.80 -4.29
CA PRO A 248 18.31 21.20 -4.03
C PRO A 248 18.29 22.04 -5.31
N TYR A 249 18.65 21.46 -6.47
CA TYR A 249 18.57 22.16 -7.75
C TYR A 249 17.13 22.60 -8.08
N LEU A 250 16.14 21.71 -7.94
CA LEU A 250 14.74 22.05 -8.17
C LEU A 250 14.19 23.02 -7.11
N MET A 251 14.60 22.87 -5.85
CA MET A 251 14.22 23.79 -4.79
C MET A 251 14.66 25.22 -5.13
N GLU A 252 15.91 25.41 -5.53
CA GLU A 252 16.43 26.73 -5.92
C GLU A 252 15.71 27.28 -7.16
N LYS A 253 15.61 26.49 -8.24
CA LYS A 253 15.04 26.95 -9.51
C LYS A 253 13.55 27.26 -9.45
N LYS A 254 12.81 26.64 -8.53
CA LYS A 254 11.35 26.80 -8.38
C LYS A 254 10.95 27.53 -7.10
N GLY A 255 11.90 27.92 -6.26
CA GLY A 255 11.63 28.53 -4.95
C GLY A 255 10.82 27.63 -4.02
N LEU A 256 11.05 26.31 -4.05
CA LEU A 256 10.30 25.34 -3.24
C LEU A 256 10.96 25.13 -1.88
N SER A 257 10.15 25.08 -0.82
CA SER A 257 10.58 24.61 0.49
C SER A 257 10.83 23.09 0.50
N HIS A 258 11.46 22.58 1.58
CA HIS A 258 11.67 21.14 1.77
C HIS A 258 10.35 20.34 1.72
N THR A 259 9.27 20.88 2.30
CA THR A 259 7.95 20.22 2.24
C THR A 259 7.38 20.25 0.82
N GLN A 260 7.51 21.39 0.12
CA GLN A 260 6.97 21.55 -1.22
C GLN A 260 7.69 20.69 -2.27
N ILE A 261 9.01 20.47 -2.15
CA ILE A 261 9.72 19.58 -3.06
C ILE A 261 9.30 18.11 -2.87
N ILE A 262 9.08 17.67 -1.62
CA ILE A 262 8.58 16.32 -1.35
C ILE A 262 7.16 16.15 -1.92
N ASP A 263 6.30 17.15 -1.78
CA ASP A 263 4.96 17.16 -2.39
C ASP A 263 5.03 17.15 -3.93
N TYR A 264 5.96 17.93 -4.51
CA TYR A 264 6.20 17.94 -5.95
C TYR A 264 6.64 16.56 -6.46
N LEU A 265 7.55 15.89 -5.76
CA LEU A 265 8.03 14.55 -6.10
C LEU A 265 6.98 13.46 -5.89
N ASN A 266 6.04 13.64 -4.95
CA ASN A 266 4.97 12.67 -4.69
C ASN A 266 3.74 12.83 -5.58
N LYS A 267 3.39 14.07 -5.96
CA LYS A 267 2.09 14.40 -6.56
C LYS A 267 2.17 14.94 -7.99
N LYS A 268 3.31 15.49 -8.41
CA LYS A 268 3.48 16.17 -9.71
C LYS A 268 4.54 15.52 -10.61
N SER A 269 5.03 14.35 -10.24
CA SER A 269 6.12 13.63 -10.91
C SER A 269 5.61 12.34 -11.55
N GLY A 270 6.51 11.37 -11.79
CA GLY A 270 6.13 10.05 -12.31
C GLY A 270 5.56 10.10 -13.73
N ILE A 271 4.69 9.14 -14.03
CA ILE A 271 4.00 9.03 -15.31
C ILE A 271 3.23 10.33 -15.62
N LEU A 272 2.54 10.90 -14.63
CA LEU A 272 1.82 12.16 -14.76
C LEU A 272 2.74 13.31 -15.16
N GLY A 273 3.86 13.49 -14.45
CA GLY A 273 4.80 14.58 -14.73
C GLY A 273 5.44 14.46 -16.11
N VAL A 274 5.83 13.25 -16.52
CA VAL A 274 6.49 13.01 -17.80
C VAL A 274 5.50 13.10 -18.97
N SER A 275 4.36 12.41 -18.89
CA SER A 275 3.34 12.44 -19.96
C SER A 275 2.66 13.79 -20.07
N GLY A 276 2.36 14.43 -18.92
CA GLY A 276 1.52 15.63 -18.85
C GLY A 276 0.04 15.35 -19.06
N ILE A 277 -0.39 14.08 -19.03
CA ILE A 277 -1.76 13.65 -19.33
C ILE A 277 -2.46 13.17 -18.06
N SER A 278 -1.99 12.06 -17.51
CA SER A 278 -2.66 11.37 -16.41
C SER A 278 -1.68 10.54 -15.60
N SER A 279 -2.08 10.21 -14.37
CA SER A 279 -1.42 9.17 -13.57
C SER A 279 -1.95 7.78 -13.89
N ASP A 280 -3.08 7.67 -14.59
CA ASP A 280 -3.64 6.41 -15.05
C ASP A 280 -2.93 5.92 -16.31
N LEU A 281 -2.22 4.81 -16.18
CA LEU A 281 -1.45 4.22 -17.28
C LEU A 281 -2.33 3.84 -18.47
N ARG A 282 -3.63 3.55 -18.29
CA ARG A 282 -4.55 3.23 -19.39
C ARG A 282 -4.76 4.42 -20.32
N GLU A 283 -4.93 5.61 -19.74
CA GLU A 283 -5.09 6.85 -20.50
C GLU A 283 -3.79 7.22 -21.23
N VAL A 284 -2.65 7.01 -20.57
CA VAL A 284 -1.32 7.27 -21.14
C VAL A 284 -0.99 6.29 -22.27
N ILE A 285 -1.35 5.01 -22.15
CA ILE A 285 -1.20 4.02 -23.23
C ILE A 285 -2.07 4.42 -24.42
N LYS A 286 -3.32 4.84 -24.19
CA LYS A 286 -4.20 5.32 -25.26
C LYS A 286 -3.57 6.51 -25.98
N ALA A 287 -3.14 7.53 -25.24
CA ALA A 287 -2.50 8.71 -25.83
C ALA A 287 -1.21 8.37 -26.60
N ALA A 288 -0.40 7.43 -26.09
CA ALA A 288 0.77 6.93 -26.79
C ALA A 288 0.40 6.25 -28.12
N ASN A 289 -0.65 5.43 -28.15
CA ASN A 289 -1.15 4.80 -29.38
C ASN A 289 -1.69 5.84 -30.37
N ASP A 290 -2.31 6.91 -29.87
CA ASP A 290 -2.79 8.06 -30.65
C ASP A 290 -1.64 8.99 -31.12
N GLY A 291 -0.39 8.66 -30.78
CA GLY A 291 0.81 9.31 -31.31
C GLY A 291 1.52 10.26 -30.35
N ASP A 292 1.03 10.45 -29.11
CA ASP A 292 1.67 11.34 -28.14
C ASP A 292 3.08 10.86 -27.75
N LYS A 293 4.08 11.71 -28.01
CA LYS A 293 5.49 11.37 -27.82
C LYS A 293 5.86 11.26 -26.35
N ARG A 294 5.33 12.14 -25.50
CA ARG A 294 5.67 12.16 -24.07
C ARG A 294 5.12 10.95 -23.34
N SER A 295 3.94 10.48 -23.71
CA SER A 295 3.32 9.25 -23.20
C SER A 295 4.12 8.01 -23.58
N LYS A 296 4.60 7.92 -24.84
CA LYS A 296 5.54 6.86 -25.25
C LYS A 296 6.80 6.87 -24.39
N ILE A 297 7.40 8.04 -24.17
CA ILE A 297 8.59 8.19 -23.32
C ILE A 297 8.29 7.76 -21.88
N ALA A 298 7.17 8.19 -21.29
CA ALA A 298 6.80 7.82 -19.92
C ALA A 298 6.68 6.30 -19.74
N ILE A 299 6.06 5.61 -20.71
CA ILE A 299 5.93 4.14 -20.72
C ILE A 299 7.31 3.47 -20.84
N ILE A 300 8.17 3.94 -21.75
CA ILE A 300 9.53 3.39 -21.90
C ILE A 300 10.33 3.58 -20.61
N MET A 301 10.28 4.77 -20.00
CA MET A 301 10.95 5.04 -18.73
C MET A 301 10.49 4.11 -17.60
N LEU A 302 9.18 3.86 -17.51
CA LEU A 302 8.62 2.91 -16.54
C LEU A 302 9.17 1.49 -16.78
N CYS A 303 9.06 0.99 -18.01
CA CYS A 303 9.51 -0.36 -18.38
C CYS A 303 11.03 -0.52 -18.16
N ASP A 304 11.84 0.48 -18.52
CA ASP A 304 13.28 0.46 -18.32
C ASP A 304 13.64 0.45 -16.83
N ARG A 305 12.92 1.20 -16.00
CA ARG A 305 13.13 1.19 -14.55
C ARG A 305 12.81 -0.20 -13.96
N ILE A 306 11.70 -0.81 -14.37
CA ILE A 306 11.34 -2.17 -13.94
C ILE A 306 12.42 -3.17 -14.37
N LYS A 307 12.86 -3.15 -15.63
CA LYS A 307 13.94 -4.03 -16.12
C LYS A 307 15.23 -3.90 -15.30
N LYS A 308 15.64 -2.69 -14.95
CA LYS A 308 16.82 -2.46 -14.10
C LYS A 308 16.68 -3.12 -12.72
N TYR A 309 15.51 -3.01 -12.10
CA TYR A 309 15.23 -3.68 -10.82
C TYR A 309 15.23 -5.21 -10.94
N LEU A 310 14.64 -5.75 -12.01
CA LEU A 310 14.67 -7.19 -12.28
C LEU A 310 16.10 -7.70 -12.41
N CYS A 311 16.96 -7.03 -13.18
CA CYS A 311 18.37 -7.40 -13.33
C CYS A 311 19.14 -7.29 -12.01
N SER A 312 18.93 -6.21 -11.26
CA SER A 312 19.56 -5.99 -9.96
C SER A 312 19.23 -7.12 -8.97
N TYR A 313 17.94 -7.47 -8.86
CA TYR A 313 17.49 -8.49 -7.91
C TYR A 313 17.82 -9.91 -8.34
N ALA A 314 17.84 -10.18 -9.65
CA ALA A 314 18.37 -11.43 -10.18
C ALA A 314 19.86 -11.60 -9.84
N GLY A 315 20.64 -10.52 -9.96
CA GLY A 315 22.04 -10.49 -9.55
C GLY A 315 22.21 -10.72 -8.04
N LEU A 316 21.45 -9.99 -7.21
CA LEU A 316 21.47 -10.09 -5.75
C LEU A 316 21.13 -11.50 -5.25
N MET A 317 20.20 -12.19 -5.90
CA MET A 317 19.79 -13.55 -5.54
C MET A 317 20.65 -14.64 -6.19
N HIS A 318 21.58 -14.28 -7.08
CA HIS A 318 22.33 -15.21 -7.93
C HIS A 318 21.40 -16.15 -8.71
N GLY A 319 20.46 -15.56 -9.46
CA GLY A 319 19.45 -16.28 -10.24
C GLY A 319 18.02 -16.01 -9.76
N VAL A 320 17.06 -16.47 -10.55
CA VAL A 320 15.61 -16.27 -10.33
C VAL A 320 14.89 -17.53 -10.80
N ASP A 321 14.00 -18.06 -9.97
CA ASP A 321 13.10 -19.17 -10.31
C ASP A 321 11.78 -18.66 -10.90
N ALA A 322 11.27 -17.52 -10.43
CA ALA A 322 10.05 -16.90 -10.97
C ALA A 322 10.04 -15.37 -10.85
N ILE A 323 9.36 -14.73 -11.81
CA ILE A 323 9.01 -13.31 -11.78
C ILE A 323 7.48 -13.21 -11.79
N CYS A 324 6.91 -12.61 -10.75
CA CYS A 324 5.47 -12.45 -10.60
C CYS A 324 5.08 -11.00 -10.89
N PHE A 325 4.06 -10.79 -11.74
CA PHE A 325 3.44 -9.47 -11.94
C PHE A 325 2.07 -9.47 -11.28
N THR A 326 1.79 -8.46 -10.47
CA THR A 326 0.56 -8.32 -9.67
C THR A 326 0.13 -6.86 -9.52
#